data_AF-A0AAV2J8I0-F1
#
_entry.id   AF-A0AAV2J8I0-F1
#
_cell.length_a   1.000
_cell.length_b   1.000
_cell.length_c   1.000
_cell.angle_alpha   90.00
_cell.angle_beta   90.00
_cell.angle_gamma   90.00
#
_symmetry.space_group_name_H-M   'P 1'
#
loop_
_entity.id
_entity.type
_entity.pdbx_description
1 polymer ?
#
loop_
_entity_poly.entity_id
_entity_poly.type
_entity_poly.pdbx_seq_one_letter_code
_entity_poly.pdbx_strand_id
1 'polypeptide(L)'
;MFVCAFKVFWESHQRCKAHFVSLQRWWDYGKVQIRQLCQEYTHGVTRDRARLVKELETTVVELQRLAVSTGERGCLQSLKAQKSALASLLGTSAQGALVRSRHMDLTQMDVPSQFFFSLEVKNGQKRIIQSLRSDGGRLITSAEVRSFAAGFYEHLYSSELRPGSVMGGRFGDGLPQVSDEDNMKLEAPLTLAELGLCGGESKTRQSSGHRRTFGRFLQGLLGRLGARPSGGLYGQSGERSFAPELQKSSTDFAPKEG
;
A
#
# COMPACT_ATOMS: atom_id res chain seq x y z
N MET A 1 16.75 -12.58 -20.11
CA MET A 1 15.74 -12.21 -21.12
C MET A 1 15.77 -10.72 -21.48
N PHE A 2 15.64 -9.79 -20.51
CA PHE A 2 15.75 -8.33 -20.77
C PHE A 2 17.01 -7.91 -21.52
N VAL A 3 18.19 -8.42 -21.13
CA VAL A 3 19.47 -8.08 -21.77
C VAL A 3 19.47 -8.39 -23.27
N CYS A 4 18.85 -9.50 -23.69
CA CYS A 4 18.76 -9.84 -25.11
C CYS A 4 17.82 -8.89 -25.84
N ALA A 5 16.65 -8.59 -25.28
CA ALA A 5 15.71 -7.62 -25.84
C ALA A 5 16.34 -6.22 -25.96
N PHE A 6 17.09 -5.80 -24.94
CA PHE A 6 17.80 -4.52 -24.94
C PHE A 6 18.93 -4.48 -25.98
N LYS A 7 19.67 -5.57 -26.16
CA LYS A 7 20.71 -5.67 -27.21
C LYS A 7 20.10 -5.48 -28.61
N VAL A 8 19.02 -6.21 -28.90
CA VAL A 8 18.31 -6.08 -30.19
C VAL A 8 17.79 -4.66 -30.39
N PHE A 9 17.20 -4.06 -29.36
CA PHE A 9 16.80 -2.65 -29.37
C PHE A 9 17.97 -1.70 -29.63
N TRP A 10 19.11 -1.92 -28.95
CA TRP A 10 20.26 -1.02 -29.06
C TRP A 10 20.89 -1.08 -30.46
N GLU A 11 21.02 -2.28 -31.03
CA GLU A 11 21.53 -2.47 -32.39
C GLU A 11 20.62 -1.79 -33.43
N SER A 12 19.30 -1.89 -33.28
CA SER A 12 18.37 -1.21 -34.19
C SER A 12 18.42 0.31 -34.01
N HIS A 13 18.47 0.80 -32.76
CA HIS A 13 18.55 2.23 -32.46
C HIS A 13 19.85 2.88 -32.98
N GLN A 14 20.98 2.15 -32.92
CA GLN A 14 22.25 2.61 -33.50
C GLN A 14 22.17 2.81 -35.02
N ARG A 15 21.46 1.94 -35.75
CA ARG A 15 21.28 2.09 -37.21
C ARG A 15 20.46 3.34 -37.57
N CYS A 16 19.56 3.76 -36.69
CA CYS A 16 18.75 4.95 -36.92
C CYS A 16 19.55 6.27 -36.78
N LYS A 17 20.79 6.24 -36.28
CA LYS A 17 21.59 7.44 -35.98
C LYS A 17 21.73 8.42 -37.16
N ALA A 18 21.87 7.91 -38.39
CA ALA A 18 22.03 8.74 -39.59
C ALA A 18 20.76 9.49 -40.00
N HIS A 19 19.58 9.09 -39.52
CA HIS A 19 18.30 9.71 -39.87
C HIS A 19 17.96 10.94 -39.01
N PHE A 20 18.78 11.26 -38.01
CA PHE A 20 18.54 12.40 -37.13
C PHE A 20 19.44 13.57 -37.50
N VAL A 21 18.83 14.76 -37.52
CA VAL A 21 19.52 16.03 -37.81
C VAL A 21 20.58 16.37 -36.76
N SER A 22 20.45 15.85 -35.53
CA SER A 22 21.44 16.03 -34.47
C SER A 22 21.57 14.80 -33.58
N LEU A 23 22.78 14.60 -33.04
CA LEU A 23 23.07 13.53 -32.08
C LEU A 23 22.22 13.66 -30.81
N GLN A 24 21.92 14.88 -30.39
CA GLN A 24 21.10 15.16 -29.21
C GLN A 24 19.67 14.66 -29.41
N ARG A 25 19.04 14.97 -30.55
CA ARG A 25 17.68 14.46 -30.86
C ARG A 25 17.64 12.94 -30.97
N TRP A 26 18.67 12.33 -31.56
CA TRP A 26 18.79 10.86 -31.60
C TRP A 26 18.83 10.26 -30.20
N TRP A 27 19.66 10.81 -29.31
CA TRP A 27 19.77 10.34 -27.92
C TRP A 27 18.51 10.60 -27.10
N ASP A 28 17.84 11.74 -27.28
CA ASP A 28 16.58 12.04 -26.64
C ASP A 28 15.48 11.05 -27.04
N TYR A 29 15.39 10.73 -28.34
CA TYR A 29 14.51 9.68 -28.83
C TYR A 29 14.86 8.31 -28.23
N GLY A 30 16.15 7.97 -28.18
CA GLY A 30 16.64 6.74 -27.56
C GLY A 30 16.23 6.60 -26.10
N LYS A 31 16.38 7.67 -25.29
CA LYS A 31 15.95 7.67 -23.88
C LYS A 31 14.46 7.39 -23.72
N VAL A 32 13.61 7.94 -24.58
CA VAL A 32 12.16 7.70 -24.55
C VAL A 32 11.86 6.24 -24.89
N GLN A 33 12.49 5.70 -25.93
CA GLN A 33 12.31 4.31 -26.34
C GLN A 33 12.82 3.32 -25.28
N ILE A 34 13.97 3.60 -24.65
CA ILE A 34 14.49 2.80 -23.53
C ILE A 34 13.50 2.82 -22.37
N ARG A 35 12.94 3.98 -22.05
CA ARG A 35 11.91 4.10 -21.00
C ARG A 35 10.70 3.24 -21.34
N GLN A 36 10.19 3.32 -22.56
CA GLN A 36 9.04 2.54 -23.02
C GLN A 36 9.32 1.04 -22.94
N LEU A 37 10.47 0.58 -23.45
CA LEU A 37 10.90 -0.82 -23.39
C LEU A 37 10.96 -1.33 -21.95
N CYS A 38 11.54 -0.55 -21.02
CA CYS A 38 11.59 -0.88 -19.60
C CYS A 38 10.19 -0.99 -18.99
N GLN A 39 9.28 -0.08 -19.33
CA GLN A 39 7.90 -0.08 -18.84
C GLN A 39 7.14 -1.30 -19.35
N GLU A 40 7.18 -1.58 -20.65
CA GLU A 40 6.51 -2.72 -21.27
C GLU A 40 7.04 -4.06 -20.74
N TYR A 41 8.36 -4.20 -20.64
CA TYR A 41 8.98 -5.39 -20.09
C TYR A 41 8.56 -5.62 -18.64
N THR A 42 8.64 -4.58 -17.80
CA THR A 42 8.27 -4.69 -16.38
C THR A 42 6.79 -5.00 -16.22
N HIS A 43 5.93 -4.37 -17.03
CA HIS A 43 4.49 -4.61 -17.05
C HIS A 43 4.18 -6.07 -17.45
N GLY A 44 4.81 -6.56 -18.53
CA GLY A 44 4.66 -7.94 -18.99
C GLY A 44 5.08 -8.95 -17.92
N VAL A 45 6.28 -8.81 -17.36
CA VAL A 45 6.78 -9.69 -16.30
C VAL A 45 5.86 -9.67 -15.07
N THR A 46 5.35 -8.49 -14.68
CA THR A 46 4.45 -8.36 -13.54
C THR A 46 3.11 -9.05 -13.80
N ARG A 47 2.54 -8.86 -14.99
CA ARG A 47 1.30 -9.49 -15.42
C ARG A 47 1.42 -11.01 -15.47
N ASP A 48 2.48 -11.52 -16.09
CA ASP A 48 2.70 -12.96 -16.25
C ASP A 48 2.91 -13.62 -14.88
N ARG A 49 3.63 -12.95 -13.98
CA ARG A 49 3.80 -13.42 -12.60
C ARG A 49 2.49 -13.40 -11.81
N ALA A 50 1.65 -12.37 -11.96
CA ALA A 50 0.34 -12.30 -11.32
C ALA A 50 -0.59 -13.41 -11.83
N ARG A 51 -0.55 -13.69 -13.14
CA ARG A 51 -1.27 -14.80 -13.76
C ARG A 51 -0.81 -16.15 -13.19
N LEU A 52 0.49 -16.38 -13.13
CA LEU A 52 1.08 -17.60 -12.58
C LEU A 52 0.69 -17.83 -11.12
N VAL A 53 0.71 -16.77 -10.30
CA VAL A 53 0.26 -16.84 -8.90
C VAL A 53 -1.20 -17.28 -8.83
N LYS A 54 -2.08 -16.66 -9.63
CA LYS A 54 -3.50 -17.02 -9.67
C LYS A 54 -3.72 -18.47 -10.11
N GLU A 55 -3.01 -18.93 -11.15
CA GLU A 55 -3.08 -20.33 -11.63
C GLU A 55 -2.61 -21.33 -10.57
N LEU A 56 -1.55 -21.00 -9.82
CA LEU A 56 -1.08 -21.83 -8.70
C LEU A 56 -2.09 -21.85 -7.55
N GLU A 57 -2.67 -20.70 -7.20
CA GLU A 57 -3.70 -20.61 -6.16
C GLU A 57 -4.93 -21.46 -6.51
N THR A 58 -5.44 -21.37 -7.74
CA THR A 58 -6.57 -22.20 -8.20
C THR A 58 -6.24 -23.68 -8.15
N THR A 59 -5.05 -24.06 -8.63
CA THR A 59 -4.59 -25.46 -8.61
C THR A 59 -4.46 -25.99 -7.18
N VAL A 60 -3.96 -25.18 -6.25
CA VAL A 60 -3.84 -25.53 -4.82
C VAL A 60 -5.22 -25.77 -4.20
N VAL A 61 -6.20 -24.90 -4.48
CA VAL A 61 -7.58 -25.05 -3.97
C VAL A 61 -8.22 -26.33 -4.51
N GLU A 62 -8.07 -26.61 -5.80
CA GLU A 62 -8.60 -27.83 -6.44
C GLU A 62 -7.96 -29.10 -5.86
N LEU A 63 -6.64 -29.12 -5.72
CA LEU A 63 -5.91 -30.24 -5.12
C LEU A 63 -6.26 -30.42 -3.63
N GLN A 64 -6.49 -29.34 -2.87
CA GLN A 64 -6.97 -29.47 -1.49
C GLN A 64 -8.34 -30.13 -1.43
N ARG A 65 -9.26 -29.75 -2.32
CA ARG A 65 -10.59 -30.37 -2.40
C ARG A 65 -10.49 -31.86 -2.71
N LEU A 66 -9.66 -32.24 -3.69
CA LEU A 66 -9.45 -33.64 -4.08
C LEU A 66 -8.73 -34.46 -3.00
N ALA A 67 -7.77 -33.85 -2.29
CA ALA A 67 -7.07 -34.52 -1.19
C ALA A 67 -8.02 -34.87 -0.04
N VAL A 68 -9.00 -34.00 0.26
CA VAL A 68 -10.02 -34.25 1.29
C VAL A 68 -11.00 -35.34 0.86
N SER A 69 -11.36 -35.41 -0.43
CA SER A 69 -12.32 -36.42 -0.93
C SER A 69 -11.71 -37.81 -1.13
N THR A 70 -10.45 -37.90 -1.53
CA THR A 70 -9.86 -39.15 -2.05
C THR A 70 -8.76 -39.71 -1.15
N GLY A 71 -8.17 -38.91 -0.25
CA GLY A 71 -7.08 -39.35 0.65
C GLY A 71 -5.82 -39.82 -0.08
N GLU A 72 -5.68 -39.51 -1.37
CA GLU A 72 -4.66 -40.07 -2.23
C GLU A 72 -3.27 -39.43 -1.97
N ARG A 73 -2.27 -40.29 -1.75
CA ARG A 73 -0.90 -39.88 -1.43
C ARG A 73 -0.23 -39.05 -2.54
N GLY A 74 -0.59 -39.30 -3.81
CA GLY A 74 -0.11 -38.53 -4.96
C GLY A 74 -0.65 -37.09 -5.01
N CYS A 75 -1.92 -36.90 -4.65
CA CYS A 75 -2.55 -35.58 -4.56
C CYS A 75 -1.85 -34.70 -3.50
N LEU A 76 -1.49 -35.28 -2.35
CA LEU A 76 -0.77 -34.58 -1.29
C LEU A 76 0.65 -34.14 -1.68
N GLN A 77 1.37 -34.97 -2.45
CA GLN A 77 2.71 -34.62 -2.94
C GLN A 77 2.64 -33.49 -3.96
N SER A 78 1.71 -33.56 -4.92
CA SER A 78 1.45 -32.50 -5.89
C SER A 78 1.06 -31.19 -5.20
N LEU A 79 0.18 -31.27 -4.20
CA LEU A 79 -0.23 -30.12 -3.40
C LEU A 79 0.97 -29.45 -2.69
N LYS A 80 1.87 -30.25 -2.09
CA LYS A 80 3.08 -29.73 -1.45
C LYS A 80 4.00 -29.03 -2.44
N ALA A 81 4.17 -29.59 -3.63
CA ALA A 81 4.98 -29.00 -4.70
C ALA A 81 4.40 -27.68 -5.22
N GLN A 82 3.08 -27.60 -5.42
CA GLN A 82 2.44 -26.36 -5.85
C GLN A 82 2.50 -25.26 -4.78
N LYS A 83 2.30 -25.62 -3.50
CA LYS A 83 2.46 -24.69 -2.38
C LYS A 83 3.89 -24.17 -2.25
N SER A 84 4.91 -25.02 -2.46
CA SER A 84 6.31 -24.57 -2.41
C SER A 84 6.68 -23.67 -3.59
N ALA A 85 6.16 -23.95 -4.79
CA ALA A 85 6.33 -23.08 -5.96
C ALA A 85 5.72 -21.69 -5.72
N LEU A 86 4.50 -21.64 -5.17
CA LEU A 86 3.84 -20.39 -4.78
C LEU A 86 4.65 -19.63 -3.72
N ALA A 87 5.12 -20.31 -2.68
CA ALA A 87 5.96 -19.71 -1.65
C ALA A 87 7.26 -19.12 -2.21
N SER A 88 7.90 -19.81 -3.17
CA SER A 88 9.11 -19.32 -3.85
C SER A 88 8.85 -18.03 -4.65
N LEU A 89 7.73 -17.97 -5.37
CA LEU A 89 7.33 -16.77 -6.13
C LEU A 89 7.05 -15.57 -5.23
N LEU A 90 6.33 -15.80 -4.12
CA LEU A 90 6.04 -14.76 -3.13
C LEU A 90 7.32 -14.34 -2.40
N GLY A 91 8.22 -15.27 -2.07
CA GLY A 91 9.53 -14.98 -1.49
C GLY A 91 10.38 -14.09 -2.38
N THR A 92 10.44 -14.38 -3.69
CA THR A 92 11.13 -13.52 -4.67
C THR A 92 10.48 -12.14 -4.77
N SER A 93 9.14 -12.06 -4.67
CA SER A 93 8.40 -10.80 -4.58
C SER A 93 8.83 -9.94 -3.40
N ALA A 94 8.84 -10.57 -2.21
CA ALA A 94 9.15 -9.93 -0.96
C ALA A 94 10.61 -9.44 -0.96
N GLN A 95 11.54 -10.25 -1.46
CA GLN A 95 12.93 -9.86 -1.59
C GLN A 95 13.09 -8.65 -2.52
N GLY A 96 12.38 -8.63 -3.65
CA GLY A 96 12.36 -7.47 -4.54
C GLY A 96 11.81 -6.22 -3.85
N ALA A 97 10.76 -6.36 -3.04
CA ALA A 97 10.19 -5.26 -2.25
C ALA A 97 11.18 -4.75 -1.18
N LEU A 98 11.89 -5.65 -0.50
CA LEU A 98 12.92 -5.30 0.48
C LEU A 98 14.08 -4.55 -0.16
N VAL A 99 14.57 -5.00 -1.32
CA VAL A 99 15.65 -4.30 -2.04
C VAL A 99 15.22 -2.89 -2.42
N ARG A 100 14.01 -2.72 -2.95
CA ARG A 100 13.48 -1.39 -3.31
C ARG A 100 13.28 -0.50 -2.08
N SER A 101 12.75 -1.04 -0.99
CA SER A 101 12.59 -0.34 0.28
C SER A 101 13.94 0.16 0.82
N ARG A 102 14.98 -0.68 0.77
CA ARG A 102 16.33 -0.33 1.24
C ARG A 102 17.02 0.74 0.38
N HIS A 103 16.70 0.82 -0.91
CA HIS A 103 17.30 1.76 -1.86
C HIS A 103 16.48 3.04 -2.04
N MET A 104 15.36 3.21 -1.32
CA MET A 104 14.61 4.45 -1.29
C MET A 104 15.41 5.47 -0.45
N ASP A 105 16.01 6.46 -1.11
CA ASP A 105 16.95 7.42 -0.52
C ASP A 105 16.24 8.38 0.47
N LEU A 106 16.91 8.73 1.57
CA LEU A 106 16.37 9.61 2.63
C LEU A 106 16.05 11.05 2.15
N THR A 107 16.60 11.48 1.01
CA THR A 107 16.29 12.79 0.39
C THR A 107 14.97 12.77 -0.36
N GLN A 108 14.45 11.59 -0.68
CA GLN A 108 13.10 11.34 -1.17
C GLN A 108 12.25 10.85 0.00
N MET A 109 12.25 11.48 1.19
CA MET A 109 11.29 11.14 2.25
C MET A 109 9.96 11.89 2.12
N ASP A 110 9.94 13.01 1.38
CA ASP A 110 8.71 13.80 1.09
C ASP A 110 8.01 13.45 -0.24
N VAL A 111 8.61 12.60 -1.07
CA VAL A 111 8.00 12.06 -2.31
C VAL A 111 7.24 10.73 -2.08
N PRO A 112 7.68 9.82 -1.20
CA PRO A 112 6.96 8.62 -0.82
C PRO A 112 5.68 8.94 -0.07
N SER A 113 5.61 10.04 0.68
CA SER A 113 4.34 10.49 1.25
C SER A 113 3.31 10.74 0.15
N GLN A 114 3.67 11.34 -0.99
CA GLN A 114 2.76 11.40 -2.15
C GLN A 114 2.48 10.03 -2.78
N PHE A 115 3.46 9.14 -2.87
CA PHE A 115 3.25 7.79 -3.41
C PHE A 115 2.32 6.95 -2.52
N PHE A 116 2.59 6.86 -1.22
CA PHE A 116 1.78 6.16 -0.24
C PHE A 116 0.43 6.83 -0.05
N PHE A 117 0.35 8.17 -0.06
CA PHE A 117 -0.93 8.88 -0.08
C PHE A 117 -1.71 8.58 -1.36
N SER A 118 -1.07 8.63 -2.54
CA SER A 118 -1.72 8.25 -3.80
C SER A 118 -2.14 6.79 -3.82
N LEU A 119 -1.38 5.91 -3.18
CA LEU A 119 -1.66 4.49 -3.06
C LEU A 119 -2.82 4.25 -2.09
N GLU A 120 -2.87 4.98 -0.97
CA GLU A 120 -3.97 4.96 0.00
C GLU A 120 -5.24 5.57 -0.61
N VAL A 121 -5.13 6.66 -1.37
CA VAL A 121 -6.26 7.24 -2.13
C VAL A 121 -6.78 6.24 -3.16
N LYS A 122 -5.89 5.58 -3.94
CA LYS A 122 -6.31 4.55 -4.91
C LYS A 122 -6.93 3.33 -4.24
N ASN A 123 -6.37 2.87 -3.12
CA ASN A 123 -6.91 1.75 -2.36
C ASN A 123 -8.23 2.11 -1.68
N GLY A 124 -8.34 3.32 -1.14
CA GLY A 124 -9.56 3.89 -0.60
C GLY A 124 -10.66 3.96 -1.66
N GLN A 125 -10.35 4.46 -2.87
CA GLN A 125 -11.28 4.48 -3.99
C GLN A 125 -11.79 3.08 -4.36
N LYS A 126 -10.94 2.04 -4.32
CA LYS A 126 -11.35 0.65 -4.56
C LYS A 126 -12.25 0.08 -3.47
N ARG A 127 -12.20 0.62 -2.26
CA ARG A 127 -12.97 0.17 -1.09
C ARG A 127 -14.29 0.94 -0.90
N ILE A 128 -14.55 1.97 -1.71
CA ILE A 128 -15.79 2.75 -1.65
C ILE A 128 -16.87 2.02 -2.47
N ILE A 129 -18.04 1.85 -1.86
CA ILE A 129 -19.25 1.39 -2.56
C ILE A 129 -19.73 2.54 -3.47
N GLN A 130 -19.57 2.38 -4.78
CA GLN A 130 -19.89 3.45 -5.75
C GLN A 130 -21.39 3.60 -6.01
N SER A 131 -22.15 2.50 -5.92
CA SER A 131 -23.60 2.51 -6.06
C SER A 131 -24.24 1.31 -5.39
N LEU A 132 -25.44 1.48 -4.87
CA LEU A 132 -26.30 0.40 -4.37
C LEU A 132 -27.60 0.36 -5.20
N ARG A 133 -28.23 -0.81 -5.28
CA ARG A 133 -29.57 -0.93 -5.87
C ARG A 133 -30.57 -1.14 -4.73
N SER A 134 -31.59 -0.29 -4.68
CA SER A 134 -32.72 -0.45 -3.74
C SER A 134 -33.57 -1.66 -4.12
N ASP A 135 -34.35 -2.14 -3.16
CA ASP A 135 -35.45 -3.11 -3.34
C ASP A 135 -36.38 -2.79 -4.53
N GLY A 136 -36.71 -1.50 -4.75
CA GLY A 136 -37.53 -1.00 -5.87
C GLY A 136 -36.75 -0.76 -7.16
N GLY A 137 -35.51 -1.22 -7.28
CA GLY A 137 -34.70 -1.10 -8.50
C GLY A 137 -34.05 0.27 -8.73
N ARG A 138 -34.26 1.25 -7.85
CA ARG A 138 -33.59 2.56 -7.89
C ARG A 138 -32.08 2.41 -7.65
N LEU A 139 -31.27 3.05 -8.49
CA LEU A 139 -29.82 3.15 -8.30
C LEU A 139 -29.50 4.29 -7.34
N ILE A 140 -28.86 3.96 -6.22
CA ILE A 140 -28.43 4.88 -5.17
C ILE A 140 -26.96 5.19 -5.42
N THR A 141 -26.64 6.47 -5.56
CA THR A 141 -25.27 6.93 -5.86
C THR A 141 -24.42 7.01 -4.59
N SER A 142 -23.09 7.05 -4.73
CA SER A 142 -22.12 7.01 -3.62
C SER A 142 -22.36 8.05 -2.50
N ALA A 143 -22.96 9.21 -2.81
CA ALA A 143 -23.32 10.23 -1.83
C ALA A 143 -24.51 9.80 -0.95
N GLU A 144 -25.47 9.09 -1.54
CA GLU A 144 -26.72 8.66 -0.91
C GLU A 144 -26.57 7.31 -0.18
N VAL A 145 -25.55 6.50 -0.53
CA VAL A 145 -25.30 5.17 0.06
C VAL A 145 -25.28 5.20 1.59
N ARG A 146 -24.65 6.21 2.20
CA ARG A 146 -24.58 6.32 3.67
C ARG A 146 -25.93 6.60 4.30
N SER A 147 -26.69 7.55 3.73
CA SER A 147 -28.03 7.90 4.23
C SER A 147 -29.01 6.76 4.01
N PHE A 148 -28.90 6.06 2.89
CA PHE A 148 -29.72 4.89 2.60
C PHE A 148 -29.41 3.73 3.56
N ALA A 149 -28.13 3.44 3.82
CA ALA A 149 -27.75 2.41 4.78
C ALA A 149 -28.23 2.77 6.20
N ALA A 150 -28.11 4.04 6.60
CA ALA A 150 -28.62 4.51 7.89
C ALA A 150 -30.13 4.31 7.99
N GLY A 151 -30.91 4.76 7.00
CA GLY A 151 -32.36 4.58 6.99
C GLY A 151 -32.81 3.12 6.92
N PHE A 152 -32.08 2.27 6.18
CA PHE A 152 -32.33 0.83 6.13
C PHE A 152 -32.17 0.18 7.50
N TYR A 153 -31.06 0.44 8.20
CA TYR A 153 -30.82 -0.12 9.53
C TYR A 153 -31.70 0.53 10.60
N GLU A 154 -32.01 1.82 10.47
CA GLU A 154 -32.99 2.50 11.31
C GLU A 154 -34.36 1.85 11.18
N HIS A 155 -34.79 1.49 9.97
CA HIS A 155 -36.03 0.76 9.77
C HIS A 155 -35.95 -0.68 10.31
N LEU A 156 -34.85 -1.40 10.03
CA LEU A 156 -34.64 -2.77 10.48
C LEU A 156 -34.64 -2.91 12.00
N TYR A 157 -34.04 -1.92 12.68
CA TYR A 157 -33.96 -1.86 14.14
C TYR A 157 -34.99 -0.92 14.76
N SER A 158 -35.93 -0.39 13.97
CA SER A 158 -37.05 0.35 14.53
C SER A 158 -37.84 -0.64 15.39
N SER A 159 -37.90 -0.36 16.69
CA SER A 159 -38.50 -1.28 17.62
C SER A 159 -39.99 -1.44 17.29
N GLU A 160 -40.42 -2.66 17.00
CA GLU A 160 -41.86 -3.00 16.97
C GLU A 160 -42.52 -2.80 18.34
N LEU A 161 -41.72 -2.65 19.40
CA LEU A 161 -42.19 -2.25 20.73
C LEU A 161 -42.68 -0.81 20.72
N ARG A 162 -44.00 -0.66 20.60
CA ARG A 162 -44.69 0.59 20.93
C ARG A 162 -44.46 0.91 22.42
N PRO A 163 -44.06 2.14 22.77
CA PRO A 163 -44.07 2.58 24.17
C PRO A 163 -45.52 2.52 24.67
N GLY A 164 -45.80 1.59 25.57
CA GLY A 164 -47.15 1.28 26.06
C GLY A 164 -47.67 -0.12 25.69
N SER A 165 -46.92 -0.94 24.94
CA SER A 165 -47.29 -2.36 24.81
C SER A 165 -47.05 -3.09 26.13
N VAL A 166 -48.09 -3.74 26.64
CA VAL A 166 -48.18 -4.46 27.93
C VAL A 166 -47.10 -5.56 28.08
N MET A 167 -46.36 -5.87 27.01
CA MET A 167 -45.27 -6.85 26.98
C MET A 167 -43.97 -6.38 27.65
N GLY A 168 -43.74 -5.07 27.80
CA GLY A 168 -42.54 -4.56 28.47
C GLY A 168 -42.48 -4.93 29.96
N GLY A 169 -43.63 -4.97 30.64
CA GLY A 169 -43.71 -5.41 32.05
C GLY A 169 -43.51 -6.92 32.20
N ARG A 170 -44.18 -7.72 31.36
CA ARG A 170 -44.14 -9.19 31.45
C ARG A 170 -42.79 -9.83 31.11
N PHE A 171 -41.93 -9.17 30.33
CA PHE A 171 -40.63 -9.72 29.94
C PHE A 171 -39.60 -9.61 31.07
N GLY A 172 -39.74 -8.62 31.96
CA GLY A 172 -38.84 -8.41 33.11
C GLY A 172 -39.27 -9.13 34.39
N ASP A 173 -40.54 -9.55 34.48
CA ASP A 173 -41.09 -10.19 35.67
C ASP A 173 -40.59 -11.64 35.79
N GLY A 174 -39.83 -11.93 36.85
CA GLY A 174 -39.37 -13.29 37.20
C GLY A 174 -38.03 -13.71 36.60
N LEU A 175 -37.26 -12.78 36.01
CA LEU A 175 -35.87 -13.06 35.65
C LEU A 175 -35.04 -13.22 36.94
N PRO A 176 -34.11 -14.20 37.00
CA PRO A 176 -33.18 -14.31 38.10
C PRO A 176 -32.30 -13.06 38.13
N GLN A 177 -32.57 -12.19 39.10
CA GLN A 177 -31.78 -10.99 39.34
C GLN A 177 -30.49 -11.39 40.04
N VAL A 178 -29.39 -10.77 39.62
CA VAL A 178 -28.10 -10.91 40.30
C VAL A 178 -28.26 -10.32 41.70
N SER A 179 -27.57 -10.90 42.71
CA SER A 179 -27.57 -10.37 44.07
C SER A 179 -27.20 -8.87 44.08
N ASP A 180 -27.78 -8.11 44.99
CA ASP A 180 -27.52 -6.66 45.10
C ASP A 180 -26.01 -6.40 45.28
N GLU A 181 -25.30 -7.31 45.96
CA GLU A 181 -23.85 -7.25 46.16
C GLU A 181 -23.06 -7.35 44.86
N ASP A 182 -23.48 -8.19 43.92
CA ASP A 182 -22.81 -8.35 42.63
C ASP A 182 -23.21 -7.26 41.65
N ASN A 183 -24.43 -6.75 41.76
CA ASN A 183 -24.90 -5.60 40.98
C ASN A 183 -24.11 -4.33 41.36
N MET A 184 -23.82 -4.13 42.65
CA MET A 184 -22.95 -3.04 43.11
C MET A 184 -21.50 -3.16 42.60
N LYS A 185 -21.01 -4.38 42.37
CA LYS A 185 -19.68 -4.59 41.76
C LYS A 185 -19.68 -4.31 40.26
N LEU A 186 -20.78 -4.64 39.56
CA LEU A 186 -20.91 -4.43 38.12
C LEU A 186 -21.15 -2.96 37.75
N GLU A 187 -21.84 -2.21 38.61
CA GLU A 187 -22.03 -0.75 38.48
C GLU A 187 -20.82 0.06 39.00
N ALA A 188 -19.78 -0.61 39.52
CA ALA A 188 -18.56 0.06 39.94
C ALA A 188 -17.78 0.61 38.73
N PRO A 189 -17.10 1.76 38.86
CA PRO A 189 -16.28 2.30 37.78
C PRO A 189 -15.17 1.33 37.36
N LEU A 190 -15.09 1.03 36.06
CA LEU A 190 -14.03 0.20 35.47
C LEU A 190 -12.65 0.71 35.88
N THR A 191 -11.84 -0.20 36.42
CA THR A 191 -10.50 0.14 36.91
C THR A 191 -9.46 0.05 35.80
N LEU A 192 -8.40 0.88 35.90
CA LEU A 192 -7.29 0.89 34.92
C LEU A 192 -6.59 -0.48 34.78
N ALA A 193 -6.62 -1.30 35.82
CA ALA A 193 -6.06 -2.64 35.80
C ALA A 193 -6.86 -3.60 34.89
N GLU A 194 -8.18 -3.47 34.83
CA GLU A 194 -9.06 -4.26 33.96
C GLU A 194 -8.89 -3.88 32.49
N LEU A 195 -8.71 -2.59 32.20
CA LEU A 195 -8.36 -2.10 30.86
C LEU A 195 -7.00 -2.62 30.37
N GLY A 196 -6.02 -2.77 31.27
CA GLY A 196 -4.69 -3.28 30.96
C GLY A 196 -4.65 -4.76 30.60
N LEU A 197 -5.55 -5.58 31.16
CA LEU A 197 -5.66 -7.01 30.83
C LEU A 197 -6.27 -7.25 29.44
N CYS A 198 -7.09 -6.32 28.94
CA CYS A 198 -7.63 -6.38 27.58
C CYS A 198 -6.64 -5.83 26.53
N GLY A 199 -5.67 -5.01 26.95
CA GLY A 199 -4.62 -4.42 26.12
C GLY A 199 -3.40 -5.31 25.92
N GLY A 200 -3.59 -6.58 25.57
CA GLY A 200 -2.51 -7.48 25.20
C GLY A 200 -1.89 -7.13 23.84
N GLU A 201 -0.68 -6.56 23.90
CA GLU A 201 0.36 -6.56 22.86
C GLU A 201 0.17 -5.67 21.61
N SER A 202 0.61 -4.41 21.70
CA SER A 202 1.11 -3.68 20.52
C SER A 202 2.48 -3.09 20.84
N LYS A 203 3.51 -3.88 20.54
CA LYS A 203 4.92 -3.58 20.77
C LYS A 203 5.46 -2.76 19.59
N THR A 204 5.41 -1.42 19.69
CA THR A 204 6.07 -0.52 18.75
C THR A 204 7.59 -0.54 18.99
N ARG A 205 8.34 -1.14 18.07
CA ARG A 205 9.82 -1.12 18.09
C ARG A 205 10.33 0.12 17.33
N GLN A 206 10.97 1.03 18.06
CA GLN A 206 11.90 2.01 17.49
C GLN A 206 13.23 1.30 17.12
N SER A 207 13.83 1.68 15.99
CA SER A 207 15.10 1.12 15.49
C SER A 207 16.10 2.26 15.27
N SER A 208 17.13 2.28 16.11
CA SER A 208 18.27 3.20 16.06
C SER A 208 19.11 2.97 14.80
N GLY A 209 19.34 4.04 14.06
CA GLY A 209 20.13 4.03 12.83
C GLY A 209 21.62 3.83 13.09
N HIS A 210 22.29 3.14 12.18
CA HIS A 210 23.72 3.30 11.94
C HIS A 210 24.04 3.18 10.45
N ARG A 211 24.77 4.21 9.97
CA ARG A 211 25.27 4.42 8.61
C ARG A 211 26.33 3.37 8.25
N ARG A 212 26.40 3.02 6.96
CA ARG A 212 27.61 3.27 6.13
C ARG A 212 27.41 2.85 4.65
N THR A 213 27.27 3.89 3.82
CA THR A 213 27.85 4.14 2.49
C THR A 213 27.53 3.22 1.29
N PHE A 214 26.52 3.64 0.51
CA PHE A 214 26.16 3.25 -0.87
C PHE A 214 27.18 3.71 -1.94
N GLY A 215 28.09 4.64 -1.62
CA GLY A 215 29.10 5.16 -2.56
C GLY A 215 30.05 4.09 -3.14
N ARG A 216 30.23 2.96 -2.44
CA ARG A 216 31.07 1.84 -2.91
C ARG A 216 30.40 0.96 -3.98
N PHE A 217 29.07 0.98 -4.07
CA PHE A 217 28.34 0.11 -5.00
C PHE A 217 28.38 0.65 -6.44
N LEU A 218 28.19 1.96 -6.60
CA LEU A 218 28.22 2.60 -7.91
C LEU A 218 29.64 2.63 -8.52
N GLN A 219 30.67 2.82 -7.68
CA GLN A 219 32.06 2.76 -8.14
C GLN A 219 32.47 1.34 -8.58
N GLY A 220 31.88 0.30 -7.96
CA GLY A 220 32.13 -1.10 -8.31
C GLY A 220 31.39 -1.57 -9.58
N LEU A 221 30.22 -1.00 -9.89
CA LEU A 221 29.46 -1.36 -11.10
C LEU A 221 30.06 -0.73 -12.36
N LEU A 222 30.55 0.50 -12.27
CA LEU A 222 31.21 1.21 -13.37
C LEU A 222 32.60 0.64 -13.69
N GLY A 223 33.35 0.18 -12.69
CA GLY A 223 34.64 -0.49 -12.88
C GLY A 223 34.57 -1.83 -13.61
N ARG A 224 33.44 -2.56 -13.50
CA ARG A 224 33.23 -3.85 -14.20
C ARG A 224 32.76 -3.71 -15.65
N LEU A 225 32.39 -2.49 -16.06
CA LEU A 225 31.92 -2.18 -17.42
C LEU A 225 32.98 -1.46 -18.27
N GLY A 226 34.22 -1.32 -17.78
CA GLY A 226 35.34 -0.79 -18.55
C GLY A 226 35.27 0.72 -18.86
N ALA A 227 34.38 1.47 -18.21
CA ALA A 227 34.28 2.91 -18.39
C ALA A 227 35.11 3.62 -17.30
N ARG A 228 36.29 4.11 -17.68
CA ARG A 228 37.11 5.01 -16.85
C ARG A 228 36.61 6.45 -17.07
N PRO A 229 36.07 7.16 -16.07
CA PRO A 229 35.87 8.60 -16.18
C PRO A 229 37.21 9.28 -15.95
N SER A 230 37.74 9.92 -16.98
CA SER A 230 38.84 10.87 -16.86
C SER A 230 38.32 12.20 -16.32
N GLY A 231 39.02 12.76 -15.34
CA GLY A 231 38.96 14.19 -15.00
C GLY A 231 37.92 14.58 -13.95
N GLY A 232 38.40 15.07 -12.81
CA GLY A 232 37.60 15.69 -11.77
C GLY A 232 37.39 17.19 -11.98
N LEU A 233 36.65 17.80 -11.05
CA LEU A 233 36.80 19.14 -10.47
C LEU A 233 35.48 19.54 -9.78
N TYR A 234 35.57 20.53 -8.89
CA TYR A 234 34.65 20.98 -7.83
C TYR A 234 34.81 20.17 -6.52
N GLY A 235 35.54 20.64 -5.50
CA GLY A 235 35.95 22.00 -5.16
C GLY A 235 35.36 22.37 -3.80
N GLN A 236 36.19 22.25 -2.76
CA GLN A 236 35.88 22.74 -1.42
C GLN A 236 35.88 24.27 -1.41
N SER A 237 34.83 24.88 -0.85
CA SER A 237 34.78 26.22 -0.23
C SER A 237 33.30 26.46 0.14
N GLY A 238 32.89 27.00 1.27
CA GLY A 238 33.52 27.52 2.47
C GLY A 238 32.38 27.94 3.39
N GLU A 239 32.56 27.78 4.69
CA GLU A 239 31.63 28.20 5.74
C GLU A 239 31.38 29.73 5.70
N ARG A 240 30.13 30.14 5.95
CA ARG A 240 29.81 31.33 6.76
C ARG A 240 28.37 31.27 7.28
N SER A 241 28.27 31.59 8.55
CA SER A 241 27.15 31.42 9.48
C SER A 241 26.17 32.61 9.52
N PHE A 242 25.10 32.42 10.30
CA PHE A 242 24.18 33.39 10.97
C PHE A 242 22.86 33.78 10.26
N ALA A 243 21.82 32.96 10.54
CA ALA A 243 20.48 33.18 11.15
C ALA A 243 19.86 34.62 11.29
N PRO A 244 18.64 34.79 11.86
CA PRO A 244 17.29 34.59 11.29
C PRO A 244 16.38 35.83 11.47
N GLU A 245 15.19 35.92 10.85
CA GLU A 245 14.16 36.84 11.39
C GLU A 245 12.71 36.37 11.15
N LEU A 246 11.95 36.43 12.24
CA LEU A 246 10.58 35.97 12.47
C LEU A 246 9.61 37.17 12.39
N GLN A 247 8.47 36.94 11.74
CA GLN A 247 7.10 37.44 12.02
C GLN A 247 6.84 38.86 12.58
N LYS A 248 5.85 39.53 11.97
CA LYS A 248 4.58 40.05 12.56
C LYS A 248 3.86 40.88 11.47
N SER A 249 2.71 40.47 10.91
CA SER A 249 1.32 40.60 11.38
C SER A 249 0.79 42.04 11.56
N SER A 250 -0.20 42.36 10.73
CA SER A 250 -1.42 43.15 11.00
C SER A 250 -1.29 44.66 11.23
N THR A 251 -1.85 45.47 10.33
CA THR A 251 -3.14 46.20 10.43
C THR A 251 -3.09 47.42 9.52
N ASP A 252 -3.96 47.49 8.51
CA ASP A 252 -4.13 48.70 7.70
C ASP A 252 -5.60 49.12 7.77
N PHE A 253 -5.85 50.18 8.54
CA PHE A 253 -7.09 50.95 8.59
C PHE A 253 -6.69 52.38 8.23
N ALA A 254 -7.26 52.88 7.13
CA ALA A 254 -7.14 54.26 6.63
C ALA A 254 -7.79 55.28 7.61
N PRO A 255 -8.03 56.57 7.27
CA PRO A 255 -7.43 57.48 6.26
C PRO A 255 -7.07 58.88 6.87
N LYS A 256 -6.45 59.78 6.08
CA LYS A 256 -6.87 61.18 5.78
C LYS A 256 -5.72 62.18 5.55
N GLU A 257 -5.92 62.90 4.45
CA GLU A 257 -5.75 64.35 4.21
C GLU A 257 -4.38 65.02 4.26
N GLY A 258 -4.15 65.79 3.19
CA GLY A 258 -3.05 66.69 2.90
C GLY A 258 -3.17 67.10 1.44
#